data_AF-A0A0M8PSI8-F1
#
_entry.id   AF-A0A0M8PSI8-F1
#
_cell.length_a   1.000
_cell.length_b   1.000
_cell.length_c   1.000
_cell.angle_alpha   90.00
_cell.angle_beta   90.00
_cell.angle_gamma   90.00
#
_symmetry.space_group_name_H-M   'P 1'
#
loop_
_entity.id
_entity.type
_entity.pdbx_description
1 polymer ?
#
loop_
_entity_poly.entity_id
_entity_poly.type
_entity_poly.pdbx_seq_one_letter_code
_entity_poly.pdbx_strand_id
1 'polypeptide(L)' 'MKTMSTMGWIIFFLGTFLFSRGWSRVSGTFEYNSSIPDKSVALIYISMGVFVIFISFFVKPLKDK' A
#
# COMPACT_ATOMS: atom_id res chain seq x y z
N MET A 1 17.82 3.83 -14.23
CA MET A 1 16.83 3.47 -13.19
C MET A 1 16.94 1.97 -12.94
N LYS A 2 17.06 1.51 -11.70
CA LYS A 2 17.04 0.07 -11.40
C LYS A 2 15.65 -0.46 -11.80
N THR A 3 15.58 -1.36 -12.77
CA THR A 3 14.32 -1.95 -13.22
C THR A 3 13.73 -2.74 -12.07
N MET A 4 12.60 -2.26 -11.53
CA MET A 4 11.87 -2.94 -10.49
C MET A 4 11.35 -4.26 -11.04
N SER A 5 11.47 -5.34 -10.27
CA SER A 5 10.92 -6.64 -10.66
C SER A 5 9.42 -6.55 -10.91
N THR A 6 8.86 -7.36 -11.81
CA THR A 6 7.41 -7.56 -11.92
C THR A 6 6.77 -7.85 -10.55
N MET A 7 7.45 -8.65 -9.72
CA MET A 7 7.01 -8.95 -8.35
C MET A 7 7.04 -7.72 -7.44
N GLY A 8 8.08 -6.89 -7.57
CA GLY A 8 8.18 -5.62 -6.84
C GLY A 8 7.04 -4.67 -7.23
N TRP A 9 6.71 -4.59 -8.51
CA TRP A 9 5.58 -3.80 -9.01
C TRP A 9 4.23 -4.25 -8.46
N ILE A 10 4.00 -5.56 -8.35
CA ILE A 10 2.76 -6.11 -7.76
C ILE A 10 2.66 -5.71 -6.28
N ILE A 11 3.75 -5.86 -5.52
CA ILE A 11 3.80 -5.50 -4.09
C ILE A 11 3.63 -3.99 -3.92
N PHE A 12 4.21 -3.19 -4.81
CA PHE A 12 4.06 -1.73 -4.82
C PHE A 12 2.60 -1.29 -5.04
N PHE A 13 1.92 -1.90 -6.02
CA PHE A 13 0.50 -1.65 -6.26
C PHE A 13 -0.36 -2.04 -5.05
N LEU A 14 -0.07 -3.19 -4.43
CA LEU A 14 -0.76 -3.64 -3.23
C LEU A 14 -0.62 -2.63 -2.08
N GLY A 15 0.61 -2.17 -1.81
CA GLY A 15 0.88 -1.18 -0.77
C GLY A 15 0.21 0.17 -1.05
N THR A 16 0.21 0.63 -2.30
CA THR A 16 -0.47 1.86 -2.73
C THR A 16 -1.99 1.76 -2.57
N PHE A 17 -2.58 0.60 -2.88
CA PHE A 17 -4.00 0.36 -2.69
C PHE A 17 -4.40 0.39 -1.21
N LEU A 18 -3.61 -0.24 -0.34
CA LEU A 18 -3.81 -0.21 1.12
C LEU A 18 -3.69 1.21 1.68
N PHE A 19 -2.68 1.96 1.23
CA PHE A 19 -2.49 3.35 1.62
C PHE A 19 -3.68 4.23 1.20
N SER A 20 -4.15 4.10 -0.05
CA SER A 20 -5.29 4.86 -0.57
C SER A 20 -6.58 4.57 0.20
N ARG A 21 -6.83 3.30 0.56
CA ARG A 21 -7.98 2.90 1.41
C ARG A 21 -7.92 3.53 2.80
N GLY A 22 -6.76 3.50 3.43
CA GLY A 22 -6.56 4.16 4.73
C GLY A 22 -6.70 5.67 4.65
N TRP A 23 -6.10 6.30 3.64
CA TRP A 23 -6.18 7.75 3.41
C TRP A 23 -7.61 8.22 3.16
N SER A 24 -8.34 7.51 2.30
CA SER A 24 -9.75 7.74 1.98
C SER A 24 -10.64 7.78 3.23
N ARG A 25 -10.34 6.97 4.24
CA ARG A 25 -11.03 6.99 5.53
C ARG A 25 -10.60 8.19 6.39
N VAL A 26 -9.33 8.56 6.40
CA VAL A 26 -8.84 9.72 7.15
C VAL A 26 -9.35 11.04 6.56
N SER A 27 -9.42 11.16 5.23
CA SER A 27 -9.86 12.36 4.53
C SER A 27 -11.38 12.58 4.56
N GLY A 28 -12.15 11.63 5.10
CA GLY A 28 -13.60 11.72 5.20
C GLY A 28 -14.33 11.62 3.85
N THR A 29 -13.61 11.36 2.75
CA THR A 29 -14.17 11.40 1.38
C THR A 29 -15.19 10.28 1.13
N PHE A 30 -15.20 9.23 1.96
CA PHE A 30 -16.08 8.07 1.85
C PHE A 30 -16.75 7.70 3.21
N GLU A 31 -17.17 8.69 3.99
CA GLU A 31 -17.77 8.48 5.32
C GLU A 31 -19.07 7.66 5.31
N TYR A 32 -19.78 7.60 4.18
CA TYR A 32 -21.10 6.95 4.10
C TYR A 32 -21.06 5.42 3.99
N ASN A 33 -19.92 4.82 3.64
CA ASN A 33 -19.80 3.37 3.47
C ASN A 33 -18.37 2.87 3.71
N SER A 34 -17.68 3.42 4.71
CA SER A 34 -16.30 3.04 4.96
C SER A 34 -16.23 1.62 5.53
N SER A 35 -15.60 0.71 4.78
CA SER A 35 -15.26 -0.64 5.27
C SER A 35 -14.31 -0.62 6.47
N ILE A 36 -13.77 0.55 6.85
CA ILE A 36 -12.89 0.74 8.00
C ILE A 36 -13.66 1.52 9.07
N PRO A 37 -14.08 0.87 10.17
CA PRO A 37 -14.96 1.47 11.17
C PRO A 37 -14.30 2.66 11.89
N ASP A 38 -13.00 2.58 12.18
CA ASP A 38 -12.29 3.55 13.02
C ASP A 38 -11.15 4.29 12.31
N LYS A 39 -10.99 5.57 12.66
CA LYS A 39 -9.85 6.40 12.22
C LYS A 39 -8.51 5.82 12.69
N SER A 40 -8.48 5.20 13.88
CA SER A 40 -7.30 4.52 14.41
C SER A 40 -6.89 3.32 13.56
N VAL A 41 -7.87 2.53 13.08
CA VAL A 41 -7.61 1.40 12.18
C VAL A 41 -7.11 1.90 10.83
N ALA A 42 -7.64 3.02 10.33
CA ALA A 42 -7.18 3.64 9.09
C ALA A 42 -5.69 4.03 9.14
N LEU A 43 -5.19 4.52 10.28
CA LEU A 43 -3.75 4.80 10.46
C LEU A 43 -2.89 3.55 10.36
N ILE A 44 -3.37 2.40 10.87
CA ILE A 44 -2.67 1.11 10.73
C ILE A 44 -2.58 0.73 9.25
N TYR A 45 -3.68 0.86 8.48
CA TYR A 45 -3.68 0.61 7.04
C TYR A 45 -2.71 1.52 6.28
N ILE A 46 -2.64 2.80 6.65
CA ILE A 46 -1.68 3.75 6.08
C ILE A 46 -0.25 3.30 6.38
N SER A 47 0.08 3.02 7.65
CA SER A 47 1.43 2.58 8.04
C SER A 47 1.84 1.28 7.35
N MET A 48 0.91 0.33 7.22
CA MET A 48 1.14 -0.94 6.56
C MET A 48 1.32 -0.77 5.05
N GLY A 49 0.53 0.10 4.41
CA GLY A 49 0.70 0.46 3.00
C GLY A 49 2.07 1.07 2.72
N VAL A 50 2.52 2.03 3.53
CA VAL A 50 3.86 2.64 3.43
C VAL A 50 4.96 1.59 3.62
N PHE A 51 4.81 0.71 4.61
CA PHE A 51 5.78 -0.35 4.87
C PHE A 51 5.89 -1.35 3.70
N VAL A 52 4.76 -1.75 3.12
CA VAL A 52 4.72 -2.65 1.95
C VAL A 52 5.33 -1.98 0.72
N ILE A 53 5.03 -0.69 0.48
CA ILE A 53 5.67 0.11 -0.57
C ILE A 53 7.19 0.14 -0.34
N PHE A 54 7.64 0.37 0.89
CA PHE A 54 9.06 0.38 1.21
C PHE A 54 9.73 -0.96 0.90
N ILE A 55 9.14 -2.07 1.34
CA ILE A 55 9.63 -3.43 1.05
C ILE A 55 9.72 -3.68 -0.46
N SER A 56 8.76 -3.19 -1.24
CA SER A 56 8.73 -3.40 -2.69
C SER A 56 10.01 -2.90 -3.40
N PHE A 57 10.67 -1.87 -2.86
CA PHE A 57 11.95 -1.36 -3.39
C PHE A 57 13.15 -2.27 -3.08
N PHE A 58 13.04 -3.11 -2.05
CA PHE A 58 14.07 -4.09 -1.68
C PHE A 58 13.88 -5.44 -2.36
N VAL A 59 12.71 -5.68 -2.98
CA VAL A 59 12.45 -6.88 -3.76
C VAL A 59 13.32 -6.84 -5.02
N LYS A 60 14.39 -7.65 -4.99
CA LYS A 60 15.30 -7.78 -6.13
C LYS A 60 14.55 -8.35 -7.34
N PRO A 61 14.92 -7.94 -8.57
CA PRO A 61 14.50 -8.66 -9.77
C PRO A 61 14.88 -10.13 -9.63
N LEU A 62 13.87 -11.01 -9.75
CA LEU A 62 14.08 -12.41 -10.06
C LEU A 62 14.98 -12.42 -11.30
N LYS A 63 16.27 -12.70 -11.06
CA LYS A 63 17.22 -12.90 -12.13
C LYS A 63 16.77 -14.19 -12.79
N ASP A 64 16.21 -14.07 -14.00
CA ASP A 64 15.90 -15.21 -14.87
C ASP A 64 17.06 -16.21 -14.76
N LYS A 65 16.71 -17.45 -14.41
CA LYS A 65 17.60 -18.60 -14.50
C LYS A 65 17.54 -19.12 -15.93
#